data_AF-A0A2S8F970-F1
#
_entry.id   AF-A0A2S8F970-F1
#
_cell.length_a   1.000
_cell.length_b   1.000
_cell.length_c   1.000
_cell.angle_alpha   90.00
_cell.angle_beta   90.00
_cell.angle_gamma   90.00
#
_symmetry.space_group_name_H-M   'P 1'
#
loop_
_entity.id
_entity.type
_entity.pdbx_description
1 polymer ?
#
loop_
_entity_poly.entity_id
_entity_poly.type
_entity_poly.pdbx_seq_one_letter_code
_entity_poly.pdbx_strand_id
1 'polypeptide(L)'
;MVRQEIHCHLISDNIVRAAMVASALKFQRCPNKLSFTRALQAIDQFAAYLRRRSGRYLEPWECVLRTIAKLTIGDRPNRKEPRQIKCRPKTYKLL
;
A
#
# COMPACT_ATOMS: atom_id res chain seq x y z
N MET A 1 11.23 -7.14 22.24
CA MET A 1 10.89 -7.77 20.95
C MET A 1 9.71 -7.08 20.26
N VAL A 2 8.54 -6.95 20.90
CA VAL A 2 7.32 -6.34 20.31
C VAL A 2 7.53 -4.95 19.65
N ARG A 3 8.31 -4.03 20.27
CA ARG A 3 8.55 -2.71 19.66
C ARG A 3 9.25 -2.79 18.30
N GLN A 4 10.23 -3.68 18.14
CA GLN A 4 10.97 -3.82 16.89
C GLN A 4 10.08 -4.39 15.78
N GLU A 5 9.21 -5.35 16.11
CA GLU A 5 8.23 -5.89 15.17
C GLU A 5 7.26 -4.82 14.69
N ILE A 6 6.72 -4.00 15.60
CA ILE A 6 5.85 -2.86 15.25
C ILE A 6 6.59 -1.90 14.30
N HIS A 7 7.85 -1.58 14.56
CA HIS A 7 8.63 -0.72 13.68
C HIS A 7 8.84 -1.34 12.29
N CYS A 8 9.14 -2.63 12.21
CA CYS A 8 9.26 -3.34 10.94
C CYS A 8 7.95 -3.27 10.13
N HIS A 9 6.79 -3.46 10.77
CA HIS A 9 5.49 -3.32 10.11
C HIS A 9 5.25 -1.90 9.60
N LEU A 10 5.52 -0.87 10.40
CA LEU A 10 5.38 0.53 9.98
C LEU A 10 6.27 0.88 8.79
N ILE A 11 7.51 0.39 8.78
CA ILE A 11 8.44 0.60 7.66
C ILE A 11 7.90 -0.10 6.40
N SER A 12 7.46 -1.35 6.53
CA SER A 12 6.93 -2.15 5.42
C SER A 12 5.71 -1.49 4.79
N ASP A 13 4.75 -1.05 5.60
CA ASP A 13 3.55 -0.36 5.13
C ASP A 13 3.87 0.94 4.41
N ASN A 14 4.81 1.73 4.94
CA ASN A 14 5.22 2.99 4.34
C ASN A 14 5.94 2.78 3.00
N ILE A 15 6.76 1.74 2.86
CA ILE A 15 7.42 1.39 1.60
C ILE A 15 6.37 1.04 0.54
N VAL A 16 5.39 0.21 0.87
CA VAL A 16 4.31 -0.16 -0.07
C VAL A 16 3.51 1.09 -0.49
N ARG A 17 3.16 1.96 0.46
CA ARG A 17 2.45 3.21 0.16
C ARG A 17 3.27 4.15 -0.71
N ALA A 18 4.57 4.28 -0.47
CA ALA A 18 5.47 5.08 -1.29
C ALA A 18 5.53 4.56 -2.73
N ALA A 19 5.62 3.23 -2.91
CA ALA A 19 5.56 2.61 -4.23
C ALA A 19 4.23 2.87 -4.96
N MET A 20 3.10 2.80 -4.23
CA MET A 20 1.79 3.14 -4.77
C MET A 20 1.70 4.61 -5.21
N VAL A 21 2.21 5.54 -4.40
CA VAL A 21 2.24 6.97 -4.76
C VAL A 21 3.13 7.21 -5.97
N ALA A 22 4.32 6.62 -6.02
CA ALA A 22 5.22 6.72 -7.17
C ALA A 22 4.56 6.19 -8.46
N SER A 23 3.90 5.04 -8.38
CA SER A 23 3.14 4.48 -9.49
C SER A 23 1.98 5.39 -9.92
N ALA A 24 1.21 5.91 -8.95
CA ALA A 24 0.09 6.81 -9.21
C ALA A 24 0.53 8.10 -9.91
N LEU A 25 1.60 8.74 -9.44
CA LEU A 25 2.18 9.93 -10.05
C LEU A 25 2.67 9.66 -11.47
N LYS A 26 3.39 8.54 -11.66
CA LYS A 26 3.97 8.20 -12.96
C LYS A 26 2.93 7.85 -14.03
N PHE A 27 1.86 7.14 -13.66
CA PHE A 27 0.84 6.65 -14.59
C PHE A 27 -0.48 7.41 -14.51
N GLN A 28 -0.48 8.61 -13.90
CA GLN A 28 -1.64 9.50 -13.77
C GLN A 28 -2.88 8.79 -13.18
N ARG A 29 -2.68 8.02 -12.11
CA ARG A 29 -3.76 7.35 -11.37
C ARG A 29 -4.04 8.07 -10.07
N CYS A 30 -5.27 7.93 -9.56
CA CYS A 30 -5.59 8.36 -8.20
C CYS A 30 -5.01 7.34 -7.19
N PRO A 31 -4.14 7.74 -6.24
CA PRO A 31 -3.57 6.81 -5.26
C PRO A 31 -4.62 6.02 -4.48
N ASN A 32 -5.76 6.67 -4.16
CA ASN A 32 -6.87 6.06 -3.42
C ASN A 32 -7.63 4.99 -4.21
N LYS A 33 -7.40 4.89 -5.53
CA LYS A 33 -8.00 3.86 -6.39
C LYS A 33 -7.08 2.64 -6.55
N LEU A 34 -5.85 2.68 -6.05
CA LEU A 34 -4.92 1.55 -6.09
C LEU A 34 -5.15 0.63 -4.88
N SER A 35 -5.06 -0.68 -5.10
CA SER A 35 -5.24 -1.68 -4.04
C SER A 35 -3.94 -1.90 -3.28
N PHE A 36 -3.94 -1.58 -1.98
CA PHE A 36 -2.79 -1.81 -1.09
C PHE A 36 -2.37 -3.29 -1.04
N THR A 37 -3.32 -4.20 -0.81
CA THR A 37 -3.02 -5.64 -0.70
C THR A 37 -2.41 -6.19 -1.98
N ARG A 38 -2.94 -5.79 -3.15
CA ARG A 38 -2.39 -6.23 -4.44
C ARG A 38 -1.02 -5.60 -4.71
N ALA A 39 -0.80 -4.35 -4.31
CA ALA A 39 0.52 -3.71 -4.42
C ALA A 39 1.58 -4.40 -3.56
N LEU A 40 1.23 -4.78 -2.32
CA LEU A 40 2.11 -5.58 -1.45
C LEU A 40 2.46 -6.92 -2.12
N GLN A 41 1.47 -7.65 -2.63
CA GLN A 41 1.69 -8.91 -3.36
C GLN A 41 2.59 -8.72 -4.58
N ALA A 42 2.40 -7.65 -5.34
CA ALA A 42 3.26 -7.36 -6.48
C ALA A 42 4.71 -7.12 -6.03
N ILE A 43 4.94 -6.28 -5.02
CA ILE A 43 6.29 -6.03 -4.50
C ILE A 43 6.96 -7.33 -4.03
N ASP A 44 6.21 -8.19 -3.34
CA ASP A 44 6.71 -9.48 -2.86
C ASP A 44 7.08 -10.44 -4.01
N GLN A 45 6.23 -10.53 -5.05
CA GLN A 45 6.51 -11.31 -6.26
C GLN A 45 7.78 -10.84 -6.99
N PHE A 46 8.04 -9.53 -6.99
CA PHE A 46 9.23 -8.94 -7.61
C PHE A 46 10.44 -8.90 -6.66
N ALA A 47 10.29 -9.29 -5.38
CA ALA A 47 11.34 -9.11 -4.37
C ALA A 47 12.65 -9.83 -4.74
N ALA A 48 12.57 -11.04 -5.30
CA ALA A 48 13.76 -11.77 -5.75
C ALA A 48 14.53 -11.02 -6.86
N TYR A 49 13.81 -10.38 -7.79
CA TYR A 49 14.39 -9.58 -8.87
C TYR A 49 14.96 -8.25 -8.35
N LEU A 50 14.27 -7.59 -7.42
CA LEU A 50 14.73 -6.35 -6.79
C LEU A 50 15.98 -6.53 -5.94
N ARG A 51 16.15 -7.70 -5.30
CA ARG A 51 17.36 -8.04 -4.53
C ARG A 51 18.57 -8.31 -5.42
N ARG A 52 18.36 -8.70 -6.67
CA ARG A 52 19.44 -9.04 -7.60
C ARG A 52 20.12 -7.74 -8.04
N ARG A 53 21.25 -7.42 -7.39
CA ARG A 53 22.09 -6.26 -7.67
C ARG A 53 22.91 -6.48 -8.96
N SER A 54 22.24 -6.65 -10.09
CA SER A 54 22.85 -6.34 -11.39
C SER A 54 22.65 -4.84 -11.61
N GLY A 55 23.57 -4.13 -12.26
CA GLY A 55 23.49 -2.67 -12.49
C GLY A 55 22.26 -2.17 -13.27
N ARG A 56 21.21 -2.99 -13.42
CA ARG A 56 19.93 -2.73 -14.11
C ARG A 56 18.74 -2.72 -13.13
N TYR A 57 18.92 -2.24 -11.91
CA TYR A 57 17.84 -2.16 -10.90
C TYR A 57 16.59 -1.37 -11.37
N LEU A 58 16.79 -0.41 -12.29
CA LEU A 58 15.71 0.41 -12.83
C LEU A 58 14.65 -0.41 -13.59
N GLU A 59 15.04 -1.48 -14.27
CA GLU A 59 14.14 -2.29 -15.09
C GLU A 59 13.10 -3.08 -14.25
N PRO A 60 13.49 -3.87 -13.23
CA PRO A 60 12.54 -4.50 -12.33
C PRO A 60 11.64 -3.49 -11.60
N TRP A 61 12.19 -2.35 -11.20
CA TRP A 61 11.42 -1.32 -10.51
C TRP A 61 10.34 -0.70 -11.42
N GLU A 62 10.68 -0.44 -12.69
CA GLU A 62 9.73 0.04 -13.68
C GLU A 62 8.56 -0.95 -13.87
N CYS A 63 8.88 -2.24 -13.94
CA CYS A 63 7.89 -3.31 -14.01
C CYS A 63 6.97 -3.35 -12.79
N VAL A 64 7.50 -3.15 -11.59
CA VAL A 64 6.71 -3.05 -10.35
C VAL A 64 5.74 -1.87 -10.43
N LEU A 65 6.22 -0.67 -10.77
CA LEU A 65 5.38 0.52 -10.84
C LEU A 65 4.28 0.37 -11.88
N ARG A 66 4.60 -0.18 -13.06
CA ARG A 66 3.62 -0.42 -14.14
C ARG A 66 2.58 -1.47 -13.74
N THR A 67 2.99 -2.49 -12.99
CA THR A 67 2.08 -3.51 -12.46
C THR A 67 1.13 -2.88 -11.45
N ILE A 68 1.65 -2.16 -10.45
CA ILE A 68 0.85 -1.48 -9.42
C ILE A 68 -0.21 -0.56 -10.04
N ALA A 69 0.12 0.17 -11.10
CA ALA A 69 -0.81 1.09 -11.78
C ALA A 69 -2.07 0.39 -12.34
N LYS A 70 -1.99 -0.92 -12.59
CA LYS A 70 -3.11 -1.74 -13.08
C LYS A 70 -3.93 -2.38 -11.95
N LEU A 71 -3.41 -2.38 -10.72
CA LEU A 71 -4.03 -3.02 -9.56
C LEU A 71 -5.02 -2.07 -8.89
N THR A 72 -6.08 -1.71 -9.61
CA THR A 72 -7.13 -0.85 -9.05
C THR A 72 -8.07 -1.63 -8.14
N ILE A 73 -8.65 -0.92 -7.17
CA ILE A 73 -9.80 -1.40 -6.41
C ILE A 73 -11.00 -1.35 -7.37
N GLY A 74 -11.77 -2.45 -7.45
CA GLY A 74 -12.98 -2.51 -8.27
C GLY A 74 -14.02 -1.50 -7.78
N ASP A 75 -14.90 -1.07 -8.69
CA ASP A 75 -16.00 -0.20 -8.31
C ASP A 75 -16.93 -0.95 -7.33
N ARG A 76 -17.24 -0.29 -6.22
CA ARG A 76 -18.13 -0.81 -5.17
C ARG A 76 -19.23 0.22 -4.97
N PRO A 77 -20.08 0.42 -5.99
CA PRO A 77 -21.22 1.31 -5.85
C PRO A 77 -22.02 0.81 -4.64
N ASN A 78 -22.41 1.73 -3.76
CA ASN A 78 -23.11 1.50 -2.49
C ASN A 78 -22.25 1.18 -1.25
N ARG A 79 -20.92 1.05 -1.35
CA ARG A 79 -20.06 0.93 -0.16
C ARG A 79 -19.66 2.31 0.37
N LYS A 80 -20.55 2.94 1.14
CA LYS A 80 -20.18 4.02 2.06
C LYS A 80 -19.82 3.39 3.40
N GLU A 81 -18.54 3.25 3.71
CA GLU A 81 -18.04 2.89 5.05
C GLU A 81 -17.62 4.18 5.77
N PRO A 82 -18.58 5.01 6.26
CA PRO A 82 -18.22 6.11 7.13
C PRO A 82 -17.50 5.53 8.35
N ARG A 83 -16.53 6.27 8.89
CA ARG A 83 -15.83 5.88 10.11
C ARG A 83 -16.85 5.68 11.22
N GLN A 84 -17.25 4.44 11.46
CA GLN A 84 -18.16 4.08 12.54
C GLN A 84 -17.38 4.21 13.84
N ILE A 85 -17.77 5.19 14.66
CA ILE A 85 -17.31 5.26 16.04
C ILE A 85 -17.99 4.09 16.74
N LYS A 86 -17.20 3.16 17.31
CA LYS A 86 -17.78 2.05 18.08
C LYS A 86 -18.70 2.63 19.17
N CYS A 87 -20.00 2.31 19.09
CA CYS A 87 -20.99 2.63 20.12
C CYS A 87 -20.75 1.78 21.37
N ARG A 88 -19.66 2.05 22.09
CA ARG A 88 -19.41 1.54 23.43
C ARG A 88 -19.44 2.73 24.37
N PRO A 89 -20.09 2.63 25.54
CA PRO A 89 -20.01 3.67 26.54
C PRO A 89 -18.52 3.97 26.80
N LYS A 90 -18.13 5.21 26.55
CA LYS A 90 -16.81 5.70 26.91
C LYS A 90 -16.84 5.95 28.42
N THR A 91 -15.80 5.53 29.13
CA THR A 91 -15.69 5.72 30.60
C THR A 91 -15.65 7.19 31.00
N TYR A 92 -15.36 8.09 30.06
CA TYR A 92 -15.38 9.53 30.28
C TYR A 92 -16.69 10.14 29.78
N LYS A 93 -17.18 11.17 30.49
CA LYS A 93 -18.27 12.02 30.02
C LYS A 93 -17.80 12.72 28.74
N LEU A 94 -18.60 12.64 27.67
CA LEU A 94 -18.52 13.64 26.61
C LEU A 94 -18.97 14.94 27.25
N LEU A 95 -18.09 15.95 27.18
CA LEU A 95 -18.19 17.28 27.78
C LEU A 95 -19.61 17.72 28.15
#